data_AF-A0A4R0N1U6-F1
#
_entry.id   AF-A0A4R0N1U6-F1
#
_cell.length_a   1.000
_cell.length_b   1.000
_cell.length_c   1.000
_cell.angle_alpha   90.00
_cell.angle_beta   90.00
_cell.angle_gamma   90.00
#
_symmetry.space_group_name_H-M   'P 1'
#
loop_
_entity.id
_entity.type
_entity.pdbx_description
1 polymer ?
#
loop_
_entity_poly.entity_id
_entity_poly.type
_entity_poly.pdbx_seq_one_letter_code
_entity_poly.pdbx_strand_id
1 'polypeptide(L)'
;MKFNHLSFSVLIISLLFCCACNSKSEKSNGEEKSESDLTFRDVNGIRFYEVKRRFKNGLSFNKDGFQQEPTWIIQFKSPDTMLAYSPEKQGMEAFFLQFDHGQVYNFAREYFRVKTITKDSLILQRLQVDGRVIAGDDDVRSDVYCTYYTQNYIEKVLHTTVGELQRPTKADTLFIKDLSNKTNKDPSNAKIAFAAREPVVFTPKGDFITVEKFSTQDATTHRTQAYDYIYPEYRIEIKKSYKAFAYRFSLVVAANGKMYVNRVDGVMEEDMAARKRLYQGITDVYLKNLLKITPGTTLGIPHSSEITVNLVGRLAK
;
A
#
# COMPACT_ATOMS: atom_id res chain seq x y z
N MET A 1 29.61 -33.49 -61.49
CA MET A 1 28.53 -33.76 -60.52
C MET A 1 29.13 -33.77 -59.12
N LYS A 2 28.81 -32.77 -58.29
CA LYS A 2 29.16 -32.79 -56.86
C LYS A 2 27.86 -32.52 -56.10
N PHE A 3 27.39 -33.56 -55.41
CA PHE A 3 26.16 -33.56 -54.64
C PHE A 3 26.36 -32.81 -53.31
N ASN A 4 25.36 -32.03 -52.93
CA ASN A 4 25.31 -31.20 -51.73
C ASN A 4 25.31 -32.06 -50.45
N HIS A 5 26.21 -31.78 -49.52
CA HIS A 5 26.25 -32.37 -48.18
C HIS A 5 25.30 -31.70 -47.16
N LEU A 6 24.32 -30.91 -47.62
CA LEU A 6 23.48 -30.08 -46.74
C LEU A 6 22.15 -30.73 -46.30
N SER A 7 21.92 -32.02 -46.58
CA SER A 7 20.64 -32.69 -46.27
C SER A 7 20.75 -33.86 -45.28
N PHE A 8 21.93 -34.17 -44.72
CA PHE A 8 22.09 -35.31 -43.82
C PHE A 8 22.05 -34.96 -42.31
N SER A 9 22.23 -33.68 -41.95
CA SER A 9 22.23 -33.26 -40.54
C SER A 9 20.85 -32.93 -39.96
N VAL A 10 19.80 -32.87 -40.78
CA VAL A 10 18.43 -32.56 -40.31
C VAL A 10 17.66 -33.81 -39.87
N LEU A 11 18.10 -35.02 -40.26
CA LEU A 11 17.38 -36.26 -39.94
C LEU A 11 17.74 -36.87 -38.58
N ILE A 12 18.88 -36.49 -37.98
CA ILE A 12 19.36 -37.07 -36.71
C ILE A 12 18.81 -36.31 -35.48
N ILE A 13 18.33 -35.08 -35.63
CA ILE A 13 17.78 -34.27 -34.52
C ILE A 13 16.28 -34.57 -34.28
N SER A 14 15.58 -35.18 -35.25
CA SER A 14 14.14 -35.52 -35.14
C SER A 14 13.86 -36.86 -34.42
N LEU A 15 14.88 -37.69 -34.18
CA LEU A 15 14.72 -39.04 -33.58
C LEU A 15 15.01 -39.12 -32.07
N LEU A 16 15.35 -38.00 -31.42
CA LEU A 16 15.57 -37.94 -29.96
C LEU A 16 14.32 -37.57 -29.15
N PHE A 17 13.15 -37.44 -29.77
CA PHE A 17 11.90 -37.02 -29.10
C PHE A 17 10.93 -38.14 -28.68
N CYS A 18 11.29 -39.42 -28.81
CA CYS A 18 10.35 -40.53 -28.56
C CYS A 18 10.85 -41.64 -27.59
N CYS A 19 11.77 -41.35 -26.68
CA CYS A 19 12.16 -42.30 -25.62
C CYS A 19 12.14 -41.65 -24.23
N ALA A 20 10.94 -41.41 -23.69
CA ALA A 20 10.73 -41.32 -22.25
C ALA A 20 9.79 -42.46 -21.85
N CYS A 21 10.41 -43.58 -21.49
CA CYS A 21 9.74 -44.75 -20.96
C CYS A 21 9.02 -44.43 -19.65
N ASN A 22 7.79 -44.91 -19.58
CA ASN A 22 6.88 -44.90 -18.45
C ASN A 22 7.36 -45.93 -17.42
N SER A 23 8.14 -45.51 -16.42
CA SER A 23 8.45 -46.37 -15.26
C SER A 23 7.42 -46.11 -14.16
N LYS A 24 6.31 -46.86 -14.21
CA LYS A 24 5.50 -47.10 -13.00
C LYS A 24 6.33 -47.95 -12.04
N SER A 25 7.01 -47.29 -11.11
CA SER A 25 7.47 -47.94 -9.88
C SER A 25 6.36 -47.84 -8.84
N GLU A 26 5.67 -48.95 -8.59
CA GLU A 26 4.92 -49.13 -7.35
C GLU A 26 5.93 -49.13 -6.18
N LYS A 27 5.86 -48.10 -5.34
CA LYS A 27 6.41 -48.12 -3.99
C LYS A 27 5.35 -47.60 -3.03
N SER A 28 4.80 -48.53 -2.26
CA SER A 28 4.13 -48.29 -0.99
C SER A 28 5.13 -47.75 0.04
N ASN A 29 4.87 -46.57 0.59
CA ASN A 29 4.91 -46.21 2.02
C ASN A 29 5.24 -44.73 2.22
N GLY A 30 4.25 -44.00 2.77
CA GLY A 30 4.38 -42.61 3.24
C GLY A 30 4.17 -41.59 2.13
N GLU A 31 2.93 -41.11 1.94
CA GLU A 31 2.69 -39.87 1.19
C GLU A 31 3.36 -38.72 1.95
N GLU A 32 4.58 -38.36 1.53
CA GLU A 32 5.11 -37.02 1.77
C GLU A 32 4.14 -36.06 1.09
N LYS A 33 3.25 -35.46 1.88
CA LYS A 33 2.44 -34.31 1.44
C LYS A 33 3.38 -33.34 0.74
N SER A 34 3.04 -32.92 -0.48
CA SER A 34 3.81 -31.87 -1.15
C SER A 34 3.85 -30.64 -0.23
N GLU A 35 4.91 -29.85 -0.24
CA GLU A 35 5.00 -28.66 0.63
C GLU A 35 3.83 -27.69 0.42
N SER A 36 3.08 -27.76 -0.69
CA SER A 36 1.84 -27.00 -0.90
C SER A 36 0.57 -27.59 -0.27
N ASP A 37 0.63 -28.82 0.25
CA ASP A 37 -0.51 -29.54 0.86
C ASP A 37 -0.55 -29.42 2.40
N LEU A 38 0.37 -28.67 3.00
CA LEU A 38 0.32 -28.41 4.44
C LEU A 38 -0.87 -27.51 4.79
N THR A 39 -1.41 -27.76 5.97
CA THR A 39 -2.46 -26.97 6.60
C THR A 39 -1.90 -26.25 7.82
N PHE A 40 -2.64 -25.29 8.39
CA PHE A 40 -2.22 -24.63 9.63
C PHE A 40 -1.97 -25.60 10.80
N ARG A 41 -2.63 -26.77 10.80
CA ARG A 41 -2.38 -27.83 11.80
C ARG A 41 -0.96 -28.36 11.74
N ASP A 42 -0.39 -28.45 10.53
CA ASP A 42 0.95 -29.00 10.30
C ASP A 42 2.07 -28.03 10.74
N VAL A 43 1.75 -26.75 10.96
CA VAL A 43 2.68 -25.70 11.41
C VAL A 43 2.33 -25.15 12.79
N ASN A 44 1.70 -25.98 13.64
CA ASN A 44 1.27 -25.56 14.96
C ASN A 44 2.42 -25.11 15.86
N GLY A 45 2.21 -24.00 16.57
CA GLY A 45 3.19 -23.40 17.46
C GLY A 45 4.28 -22.60 16.75
N ILE A 46 4.37 -22.65 15.43
CA ILE A 46 5.35 -21.86 14.67
C ILE A 46 4.88 -20.42 14.56
N ARG A 47 5.78 -19.50 14.92
CA ARG A 47 5.55 -18.06 14.76
C ARG A 47 6.09 -17.60 13.41
N PHE A 48 5.25 -16.87 12.69
CA PHE A 48 5.53 -16.32 11.38
C PHE A 48 5.48 -14.80 11.44
N TYR A 49 6.49 -14.17 10.84
CA TYR A 49 6.65 -12.72 10.76
C TYR A 49 6.34 -12.28 9.34
N GLU A 50 5.42 -11.33 9.16
CA GLU A 50 5.12 -10.78 7.85
C GLU A 50 6.32 -9.98 7.36
N VAL A 51 6.87 -10.38 6.23
CA VAL A 51 8.05 -9.77 5.64
C VAL A 51 7.72 -8.94 4.40
N LYS A 52 6.63 -9.27 3.69
CA LYS A 52 6.19 -8.53 2.51
C LYS A 52 4.67 -8.51 2.46
N ARG A 53 4.14 -7.39 2.00
CA ARG A 53 2.76 -7.25 1.56
C ARG A 53 2.74 -6.56 0.21
N ARG A 54 2.13 -7.19 -0.79
CA ARG A 54 2.26 -6.80 -2.20
C ARG A 54 0.92 -6.86 -2.92
N PHE A 55 0.74 -5.96 -3.88
CA PHE A 55 -0.34 -6.07 -4.87
C PHE A 55 -0.03 -7.18 -5.90
N LYS A 56 -0.98 -7.57 -6.76
CA LYS A 56 -0.76 -8.57 -7.85
C LYS A 56 0.49 -8.31 -8.66
N ASN A 57 0.76 -7.03 -8.90
CA ASN A 57 1.88 -6.57 -9.71
C ASN A 57 3.25 -6.75 -9.01
N GLY A 58 3.29 -7.28 -7.78
CA GLY A 58 4.50 -7.51 -7.00
C GLY A 58 5.06 -6.26 -6.31
N LEU A 59 4.38 -5.11 -6.40
CA LEU A 59 4.79 -3.86 -5.77
C LEU A 59 4.12 -3.67 -4.41
N SER A 60 4.77 -2.94 -3.51
CA SER A 60 4.17 -2.52 -2.24
C SER A 60 3.27 -1.30 -2.42
N PHE A 61 3.43 -0.56 -3.52
CA PHE A 61 2.71 0.68 -3.78
C PHE A 61 1.70 0.50 -4.91
N ASN A 62 0.56 1.19 -4.81
CA ASN A 62 -0.35 1.37 -5.93
C ASN A 62 -0.18 2.76 -6.58
N LYS A 63 -0.95 3.01 -7.64
CA LYS A 63 -0.94 4.28 -8.38
C LYS A 63 -1.39 5.49 -7.56
N ASP A 64 -2.15 5.28 -6.50
CA ASP A 64 -2.69 6.34 -5.64
C ASP A 64 -1.69 6.73 -4.53
N GLY A 65 -0.54 6.04 -4.42
CA GLY A 65 0.46 6.24 -3.38
C GLY A 65 0.21 5.43 -2.11
N PHE A 66 -0.81 4.56 -2.08
CA PHE A 66 -1.05 3.66 -0.95
C PHE A 66 0.02 2.58 -0.89
N GLN A 67 0.59 2.38 0.29
CA GLN A 67 1.64 1.43 0.59
C GLN A 67 1.07 0.29 1.44
N GLN A 68 1.31 -0.93 0.98
CA GLN A 68 1.08 -2.14 1.74
C GLN A 68 2.25 -2.37 2.71
N GLU A 69 2.05 -2.04 3.98
CA GLU A 69 3.06 -2.24 5.01
C GLU A 69 2.88 -3.61 5.67
N PRO A 70 3.91 -4.48 5.63
CA PRO A 70 3.90 -5.72 6.38
C PRO A 70 4.12 -5.43 7.87
N THR A 71 3.16 -5.79 8.71
CA THR A 71 3.20 -5.52 10.16
C THR A 71 2.74 -6.69 11.01
N TRP A 72 2.21 -7.75 10.39
CA TRP A 72 1.58 -8.84 11.12
C TRP A 72 2.63 -9.83 11.64
N ILE A 73 2.37 -10.34 12.84
CA ILE A 73 3.06 -11.50 13.38
C ILE A 73 1.95 -12.46 13.78
N ILE A 74 1.99 -13.68 13.26
CA ILE A 74 0.94 -14.67 13.47
C ILE A 74 1.51 -15.99 13.98
N GLN A 75 0.70 -16.73 14.73
CA GLN A 75 1.06 -18.04 15.23
C GLN A 75 -0.21 -18.88 15.39
N PHE A 76 -0.29 -20.01 14.69
CA PHE A 76 -1.35 -20.97 14.92
C PHE A 76 -1.15 -21.63 16.29
N LYS A 77 -2.19 -21.64 17.13
CA LYS A 77 -2.13 -22.14 18.51
C LYS A 77 -2.96 -23.40 18.72
N SER A 78 -4.17 -23.45 18.15
CA SER A 78 -5.08 -24.59 18.23
C SER A 78 -6.00 -24.60 17.01
N PRO A 79 -6.75 -25.69 16.74
CA PRO A 79 -7.61 -25.82 15.56
C PRO A 79 -8.55 -24.65 15.27
N ASP A 80 -8.94 -23.92 16.30
CA ASP A 80 -9.90 -22.82 16.30
C ASP A 80 -9.26 -21.48 16.73
N THR A 81 -7.94 -21.42 16.92
CA THR A 81 -7.27 -20.22 17.46
C THR A 81 -6.02 -19.85 16.69
N MET A 82 -6.02 -18.63 16.16
CA MET A 82 -4.86 -17.94 15.62
C MET A 82 -4.43 -16.85 16.60
N LEU A 83 -3.15 -16.79 16.93
CA LEU A 83 -2.58 -15.65 17.62
C LEU A 83 -2.12 -14.62 16.59
N ALA A 84 -2.43 -13.34 16.79
CA ALA A 84 -1.86 -12.24 16.02
C ALA A 84 -1.36 -11.13 16.96
N TYR A 85 -0.23 -10.51 16.62
CA TYR A 85 0.34 -9.43 17.41
C TYR A 85 -0.52 -8.16 17.34
N SER A 86 -0.87 -7.63 18.50
CA SER A 86 -1.60 -6.38 18.68
C SER A 86 -0.63 -5.28 19.11
N PRO A 87 -0.39 -4.25 18.28
CA PRO A 87 0.42 -3.10 18.67
C PRO A 87 -0.16 -2.36 19.88
N GLU A 88 -1.49 -2.28 19.98
CA GLU A 88 -2.19 -1.60 21.08
C GLU A 88 -1.95 -2.26 22.43
N LYS A 89 -1.96 -3.60 22.48
CA LYS A 89 -1.73 -4.37 23.71
C LYS A 89 -0.28 -4.83 23.89
N GLN A 90 0.61 -4.49 22.96
CA GLN A 90 2.02 -4.88 22.96
C GLN A 90 2.22 -6.40 23.16
N GLY A 91 1.36 -7.21 22.53
CA GLY A 91 1.36 -8.66 22.76
C GLY A 91 0.54 -9.45 21.75
N MET A 92 0.67 -10.78 21.80
CA MET A 92 -0.11 -11.69 20.95
C MET A 92 -1.53 -11.83 21.50
N GLU A 93 -2.53 -11.52 20.67
CA GLU A 93 -3.93 -11.72 20.99
C GLU A 93 -4.49 -12.96 20.29
N ALA A 94 -5.38 -13.67 20.98
CA ALA A 94 -6.05 -14.83 20.44
C ALA A 94 -7.31 -14.41 19.66
N PHE A 95 -7.39 -14.85 18.42
CA PHE A 95 -8.55 -14.69 17.56
C PHE A 95 -9.11 -16.06 17.21
N PHE A 96 -10.43 -16.16 17.17
CA PHE A 96 -11.09 -17.33 16.64
C PHE A 96 -10.70 -17.49 15.16
N LEU A 97 -10.22 -18.68 14.82
CA LEU A 97 -9.87 -19.06 13.46
C LEU A 97 -11.04 -19.82 12.87
N GLN A 98 -11.82 -19.13 12.04
CA GLN A 98 -12.92 -19.75 11.32
C GLN A 98 -12.40 -20.27 9.98
N PHE A 99 -12.57 -21.57 9.73
CA PHE A 99 -12.34 -22.17 8.41
C PHE A 99 -13.59 -22.03 7.53
N ASP A 100 -13.39 -21.61 6.29
CA ASP A 100 -14.38 -21.63 5.22
C ASP A 100 -13.83 -22.43 4.02
N HIS A 101 -14.68 -22.71 3.05
CA HIS A 101 -14.37 -23.51 1.88
C HIS A 101 -13.23 -22.88 1.05
N GLY A 102 -12.49 -23.70 0.30
CA GLY A 102 -11.44 -23.21 -0.61
C GLY A 102 -10.20 -22.66 0.09
N GLN A 103 -9.83 -23.22 1.25
CA GLN A 103 -8.68 -22.78 2.06
C GLN A 103 -8.76 -21.31 2.48
N VAL A 104 -9.98 -20.84 2.73
CA VAL A 104 -10.25 -19.50 3.24
C VAL A 104 -10.38 -19.57 4.75
N TYR A 105 -9.75 -18.63 5.43
CA TYR A 105 -9.77 -18.54 6.89
C TYR A 105 -10.12 -17.11 7.29
N ASN A 106 -10.97 -16.97 8.29
CA ASN A 106 -11.18 -15.69 8.95
C ASN A 106 -10.49 -15.69 10.31
N PHE A 107 -9.70 -14.65 10.56
CA PHE A 107 -9.22 -14.32 11.89
C PHE A 107 -8.95 -12.82 11.97
N ALA A 108 -9.00 -12.25 13.17
CA ALA A 108 -8.82 -10.82 13.39
C ALA A 108 -9.70 -9.93 12.47
N ARG A 109 -10.93 -10.40 12.16
CA ARG A 109 -11.92 -9.75 11.27
C ARG A 109 -11.48 -9.62 9.81
N GLU A 110 -10.44 -10.31 9.40
CA GLU A 110 -9.92 -10.32 8.03
C GLU A 110 -10.03 -11.73 7.44
N TYR A 111 -10.37 -11.80 6.16
CA TYR A 111 -10.42 -13.07 5.42
C TYR A 111 -9.13 -13.26 4.63
N PHE A 112 -8.58 -14.46 4.70
CA PHE A 112 -7.36 -14.85 4.01
C PHE A 112 -7.56 -16.16 3.25
N ARG A 113 -7.23 -16.17 1.96
CA ARG A 113 -7.04 -17.39 1.18
C ARG A 113 -5.59 -17.83 1.31
N VAL A 114 -5.38 -19.06 1.77
CA VAL A 114 -4.05 -19.65 1.79
C VAL A 114 -3.60 -19.94 0.36
N LYS A 115 -2.37 -19.52 0.02
CA LYS A 115 -1.73 -19.85 -1.26
C LYS A 115 -0.60 -20.86 -1.06
N THR A 116 0.13 -20.76 0.04
CA THR A 116 1.25 -21.64 0.37
C THR A 116 1.41 -21.72 1.87
N ILE A 117 1.65 -22.92 2.40
CA ILE A 117 2.05 -23.15 3.78
C ILE A 117 3.24 -24.10 3.75
N THR A 118 4.39 -23.65 4.22
CA THR A 118 5.53 -24.53 4.51
C THR A 118 5.93 -24.36 5.97
N LYS A 119 6.90 -25.16 6.45
CA LYS A 119 7.42 -24.99 7.81
C LYS A 119 8.14 -23.65 8.01
N ASP A 120 8.65 -23.05 6.93
CA ASP A 120 9.47 -21.84 6.98
C ASP A 120 8.79 -20.60 6.37
N SER A 121 7.76 -20.78 5.56
CA SER A 121 7.09 -19.71 4.82
C SER A 121 5.57 -19.87 4.73
N LEU A 122 4.86 -18.74 4.74
CA LEU A 122 3.42 -18.67 4.44
C LEU A 122 3.18 -17.62 3.37
N ILE A 123 2.25 -17.90 2.46
CA ILE A 123 1.70 -16.92 1.54
C ILE A 123 0.19 -16.91 1.70
N LEU A 124 -0.35 -15.76 2.11
CA LEU A 124 -1.77 -15.53 2.29
C LEU A 124 -2.23 -14.42 1.35
N GLN A 125 -3.35 -14.62 0.66
CA GLN A 125 -4.04 -13.56 -0.08
C GLN A 125 -5.14 -13.00 0.82
N ARG A 126 -5.12 -11.70 1.12
CA ARG A 126 -6.23 -11.03 1.81
C ARG A 126 -7.42 -10.93 0.85
N LEU A 127 -8.61 -11.20 1.38
CA LEU A 127 -9.86 -11.17 0.62
C LEU A 127 -10.78 -10.12 1.21
N GLN A 128 -11.40 -9.34 0.34
CA GLN A 128 -12.62 -8.62 0.71
C GLN A 128 -13.81 -9.57 0.64
N VAL A 129 -14.60 -9.58 1.71
CA VAL A 129 -15.86 -10.33 1.77
C VAL A 129 -16.98 -9.34 2.06
N ASP A 130 -17.89 -9.22 1.10
CA ASP A 130 -19.07 -8.37 1.21
C ASP A 130 -20.29 -9.28 1.46
N GLY A 131 -20.71 -9.37 2.73
CA GLY A 131 -21.75 -10.31 3.17
C GLY A 131 -21.25 -11.76 3.19
N ARG A 132 -21.79 -12.62 2.30
CA ARG A 132 -21.37 -14.03 2.14
C ARG A 132 -20.69 -14.29 0.80
N VAL A 133 -20.26 -13.23 0.12
CA VAL A 133 -19.63 -13.31 -1.19
C VAL A 133 -18.20 -12.78 -1.08
N ILE A 134 -17.25 -13.63 -1.46
CA ILE A 134 -15.87 -13.21 -1.65
C ILE A 134 -15.85 -12.35 -2.91
N ALA A 135 -15.40 -11.09 -2.78
CA ALA A 135 -15.23 -10.21 -3.93
C ALA A 135 -14.29 -10.88 -4.94
N GLY A 136 -14.53 -10.65 -6.24
CA GLY A 136 -13.72 -11.24 -7.30
C GLY A 136 -12.23 -10.94 -7.15
N ASP A 137 -11.38 -11.76 -7.79
CA ASP A 137 -9.92 -11.57 -7.81
C ASP A 137 -9.48 -10.30 -8.59
N ASP A 138 -10.44 -9.54 -9.12
CA ASP A 138 -10.31 -8.22 -9.75
C ASP A 138 -10.62 -7.05 -8.80
N ASP A 139 -11.20 -7.31 -7.62
CA ASP A 139 -11.38 -6.29 -6.58
C ASP A 139 -10.01 -5.89 -6.03
N VAL A 140 -9.67 -4.61 -6.13
CA VAL A 140 -8.40 -4.03 -5.64
C VAL A 140 -8.16 -4.27 -4.14
N ARG A 141 -9.22 -4.54 -3.37
CA ARG A 141 -9.15 -4.86 -1.94
C ARG A 141 -8.76 -6.33 -1.69
N SER A 142 -9.08 -7.23 -2.62
CA SER A 142 -8.68 -8.65 -2.62
C SER A 142 -7.34 -8.89 -3.34
N ASP A 143 -6.74 -7.83 -3.88
CA ASP A 143 -5.48 -7.87 -4.62
C ASP A 143 -4.26 -7.66 -3.71
N VAL A 144 -4.21 -8.37 -2.57
CA VAL A 144 -3.13 -8.19 -1.59
C VAL A 144 -2.58 -9.53 -1.13
N TYR A 145 -1.28 -9.74 -1.30
CA TYR A 145 -0.55 -10.95 -0.94
C TYR A 145 0.43 -10.65 0.18
N CYS A 146 0.28 -11.35 1.30
CA CYS A 146 1.12 -11.30 2.47
C CYS A 146 2.08 -12.50 2.46
N THR A 147 3.38 -12.23 2.55
CA THR A 147 4.42 -13.26 2.70
C THR A 147 4.96 -13.21 4.11
N TYR A 148 5.06 -14.38 4.73
CA TYR A 148 5.59 -14.54 6.07
C TYR A 148 6.73 -15.54 6.08
N TYR A 149 7.70 -15.33 6.98
CA TYR A 149 8.77 -16.28 7.26
C TYR A 149 8.90 -16.56 8.75
N THR A 150 9.45 -17.73 9.08
CA THR A 150 9.88 -18.04 10.44
C THR A 150 11.15 -17.26 10.79
N GLN A 151 11.35 -16.99 12.08
CA GLN A 151 12.57 -16.32 12.53
C GLN A 151 13.84 -17.10 12.21
N ASN A 152 13.79 -18.43 12.34
CA ASN A 152 14.90 -19.31 11.98
C ASN A 152 15.28 -19.16 10.50
N TYR A 153 14.30 -19.15 9.60
CA TYR A 153 14.56 -18.97 8.17
C TYR A 153 15.20 -17.61 7.87
N ILE A 154 14.68 -16.54 8.48
CA ILE A 154 15.21 -15.17 8.31
C ILE A 154 16.67 -15.07 8.78
N GLU A 155 16.99 -15.59 9.96
CA GLU A 155 18.30 -15.39 10.59
C GLU A 155 19.35 -16.39 10.08
N LYS A 156 18.96 -17.66 9.90
CA LYS A 156 19.89 -18.77 9.61
C LYS A 156 20.03 -19.10 8.13
N VAL A 157 19.03 -18.76 7.31
CA VAL A 157 19.06 -19.05 5.87
C VAL A 157 19.22 -17.76 5.07
N LEU A 158 18.42 -16.73 5.37
CA LEU A 158 18.49 -15.45 4.67
C LEU A 158 19.56 -14.50 5.22
N HIS A 159 20.07 -14.76 6.43
CA HIS A 159 21.09 -13.95 7.11
C HIS A 159 20.76 -12.45 7.17
N THR A 160 19.51 -12.14 7.53
CA THR A 160 18.98 -10.77 7.56
C THR A 160 18.06 -10.59 8.79
N THR A 161 17.31 -9.49 8.83
CA THR A 161 16.35 -9.20 9.89
C THR A 161 14.95 -9.03 9.31
N VAL A 162 13.92 -9.19 10.15
CA VAL A 162 12.52 -8.92 9.77
C VAL A 162 12.40 -7.50 9.18
N GLY A 163 12.95 -6.50 9.88
CA GLY A 163 12.86 -5.10 9.47
C GLY A 163 13.54 -4.81 8.13
N GLU A 164 14.65 -5.49 7.80
CA GLU A 164 15.29 -5.36 6.48
C GLU A 164 14.42 -5.94 5.36
N LEU A 165 13.80 -7.09 5.59
CA LEU A 165 12.89 -7.70 4.62
C LEU A 165 11.61 -6.88 4.44
N GLN A 166 11.14 -6.18 5.47
CA GLN A 166 9.95 -5.33 5.40
C GLN A 166 10.16 -4.04 4.58
N ARG A 167 11.41 -3.65 4.28
CA ARG A 167 11.70 -2.43 3.52
C ARG A 167 11.17 -2.50 2.06
N PRO A 168 10.77 -1.35 1.50
CA PRO A 168 10.52 -1.19 0.06
C PRO A 168 11.71 -1.68 -0.79
N THR A 169 11.41 -2.28 -1.94
CA THR A 169 12.42 -2.82 -2.86
C THR A 169 12.89 -1.76 -3.85
N LYS A 170 13.96 -2.08 -4.60
CA LYS A 170 14.38 -1.24 -5.73
C LYS A 170 13.27 -1.06 -6.78
N ALA A 171 12.45 -2.09 -7.01
CA ALA A 171 11.30 -2.01 -7.91
C ALA A 171 10.25 -1.01 -7.40
N ASP A 172 9.97 -1.01 -6.09
CA ASP A 172 9.10 -0.02 -5.46
C ASP A 172 9.65 1.41 -5.67
N THR A 173 10.95 1.61 -5.44
CA THR A 173 11.60 2.91 -5.67
C THR A 173 11.51 3.36 -7.13
N LEU A 174 11.73 2.47 -8.10
CA LEU A 174 11.64 2.79 -9.53
C LEU A 174 10.21 3.15 -9.93
N PHE A 175 9.22 2.42 -9.41
CA PHE A 175 7.82 2.72 -9.62
C PHE A 175 7.44 4.12 -9.10
N ILE A 176 7.84 4.46 -7.87
CA ILE A 176 7.60 5.80 -7.31
C ILE A 176 8.34 6.87 -8.12
N LYS A 177 9.59 6.63 -8.56
CA LYS A 177 10.30 7.57 -9.45
C LYS A 177 9.53 7.84 -10.74
N ASP A 178 8.97 6.82 -11.37
CA ASP A 178 8.17 6.96 -12.58
C ASP A 178 6.91 7.80 -12.34
N LEU A 179 6.17 7.52 -11.27
CA LEU A 179 5.00 8.33 -10.87
C LEU A 179 5.41 9.78 -10.59
N SER A 180 6.44 10.00 -9.77
CA SER A 180 6.96 11.33 -9.44
C SER A 180 7.34 12.10 -10.70
N ASN A 181 8.05 11.46 -11.65
CA ASN A 181 8.41 12.09 -12.93
C ASN A 181 7.20 12.51 -13.76
N LYS A 182 6.12 11.71 -13.77
CA LYS A 182 4.87 12.09 -14.45
C LYS A 182 4.25 13.31 -13.80
N THR A 183 4.11 13.32 -12.47
CA THR A 183 3.53 14.45 -11.75
C THR A 183 4.34 15.73 -11.90
N ASN A 184 5.67 15.63 -11.90
CA ASN A 184 6.55 16.80 -11.98
C ASN A 184 6.56 17.43 -13.38
N LYS A 185 6.15 16.70 -14.43
CA LYS A 185 5.97 17.26 -15.79
C LYS A 185 4.70 18.13 -15.89
N ASP A 186 3.66 17.79 -15.15
CA ASP A 186 2.42 18.56 -15.08
C ASP A 186 1.97 18.73 -13.61
N PRO A 187 2.68 19.60 -12.86
CA PRO A 187 2.56 19.65 -11.41
C PRO A 187 1.22 20.13 -10.88
N SER A 188 0.38 20.73 -11.73
CA SER A 188 -0.95 21.24 -11.36
C SER A 188 -2.06 20.20 -11.53
N ASN A 189 -1.77 19.08 -12.19
CA ASN A 189 -2.78 18.12 -12.61
C ASN A 189 -3.08 17.09 -11.52
N ALA A 190 -4.22 17.28 -10.86
CA ALA A 190 -4.68 16.40 -9.79
C ALA A 190 -4.96 14.96 -10.24
N LYS A 191 -5.20 14.70 -11.54
CA LYS A 191 -5.48 13.32 -12.02
C LYS A 191 -4.26 12.42 -12.00
N ILE A 192 -3.06 13.01 -12.03
CA ILE A 192 -1.80 12.27 -11.98
C ILE A 192 -1.10 12.42 -10.63
N ALA A 193 -1.48 13.42 -9.82
CA ALA A 193 -1.02 13.56 -8.45
C ALA A 193 -1.39 12.32 -7.63
N PHE A 194 -0.53 11.92 -6.70
CA PHE A 194 -0.74 10.76 -5.83
C PHE A 194 -0.38 11.10 -4.39
N ALA A 195 -0.88 10.31 -3.45
CA ALA A 195 -0.66 10.55 -2.03
C ALA A 195 0.83 10.39 -1.67
N ALA A 196 1.34 11.34 -0.89
CA ALA A 196 2.70 11.30 -0.38
C ALA A 196 2.74 10.54 0.96
N ARG A 197 3.61 9.52 1.07
CA ARG A 197 3.75 8.73 2.31
C ARG A 197 4.13 9.61 3.50
N GLU A 198 4.99 10.60 3.23
CA GLU A 198 5.25 11.74 4.09
C GLU A 198 4.49 12.96 3.54
N PRO A 199 3.32 13.33 4.10
CA PRO A 199 2.52 14.43 3.58
C PRO A 199 3.21 15.78 3.63
N VAL A 200 2.69 16.73 2.86
CA VAL A 200 3.11 18.13 2.87
C VAL A 200 3.16 18.68 4.30
N VAL A 201 4.19 19.44 4.63
CA VAL A 201 4.30 20.10 5.93
C VAL A 201 4.26 21.60 5.74
N PHE A 202 3.31 22.26 6.41
CA PHE A 202 3.26 23.71 6.51
C PHE A 202 3.81 24.15 7.85
N THR A 203 4.87 24.94 7.83
CA THR A 203 5.45 25.56 9.03
C THR A 203 5.09 27.05 9.05
N PRO A 204 4.37 27.55 10.07
CA PRO A 204 4.16 28.98 10.29
C PRO A 204 5.47 29.77 10.29
N LYS A 205 5.50 30.93 9.62
CA LYS A 205 6.63 31.87 9.72
C LYS A 205 6.49 32.90 10.84
N GLY A 206 5.38 32.88 11.58
CA GLY A 206 5.13 33.78 12.70
C GLY A 206 3.80 33.52 13.41
N ASP A 207 3.54 34.25 14.49
CA ASP A 207 2.44 33.96 15.43
C ASP A 207 1.04 34.34 14.92
N PHE A 208 0.97 35.06 13.80
CA PHE A 208 -0.27 35.46 13.15
C PHE A 208 -0.88 34.34 12.30
N ILE A 209 -0.24 33.18 12.17
CA ILE A 209 -0.78 32.03 11.45
C ILE A 209 -0.56 30.74 12.24
N THR A 210 -1.55 29.87 12.30
CA THR A 210 -1.43 28.54 12.90
C THR A 210 -1.83 27.48 11.89
N VAL A 211 -1.17 26.33 11.94
CA VAL A 211 -1.46 25.16 11.10
C VAL A 211 -1.68 23.98 12.01
N GLU A 212 -2.79 23.29 11.80
CA GLU A 212 -3.13 22.03 12.42
C GLU A 212 -3.40 21.01 11.33
N LYS A 213 -2.83 19.81 11.43
CA LYS A 213 -3.15 18.69 10.55
C LYS A 213 -4.18 17.81 11.26
N PHE A 214 -5.30 17.53 10.60
CA PHE A 214 -6.28 16.59 11.12
C PHE A 214 -5.83 15.14 10.84
N SER A 215 -6.04 14.26 11.82
CA SER A 215 -6.01 12.81 11.57
C SER A 215 -7.30 12.40 10.89
N THR A 216 -7.21 11.44 9.97
CA THR A 216 -8.39 10.82 9.34
C THR A 216 -8.78 9.52 10.02
N GLN A 217 -8.17 9.21 11.17
CA GLN A 217 -8.49 8.03 11.97
C GLN A 217 -9.93 8.14 12.44
N ASP A 218 -10.71 7.12 12.12
CA ASP A 218 -12.09 7.02 12.56
C ASP A 218 -12.43 5.54 12.76
N ALA A 219 -12.64 5.18 14.04
CA ALA A 219 -12.99 3.83 14.45
C ALA A 219 -14.34 3.38 13.87
N THR A 220 -15.24 4.33 13.60
CA THR A 220 -16.61 4.09 13.09
C THR A 220 -16.58 3.70 11.61
N THR A 221 -15.69 4.30 10.84
CA THR A 221 -15.51 4.01 9.40
C THR A 221 -14.32 3.08 9.12
N HIS A 222 -13.73 2.49 10.17
CA HIS A 222 -12.56 1.60 10.11
C HIS A 222 -11.34 2.22 9.40
N ARG A 223 -11.24 3.55 9.40
CA ARG A 223 -10.06 4.25 8.88
C ARG A 223 -8.98 4.21 9.95
N THR A 224 -7.96 3.42 9.69
CA THR A 224 -6.79 3.30 10.56
C THR A 224 -5.74 4.35 10.20
N GLN A 225 -4.77 4.57 11.09
CA GLN A 225 -3.62 5.45 10.86
C GLN A 225 -2.86 5.13 9.56
N ALA A 226 -2.95 3.90 9.06
CA ALA A 226 -2.35 3.49 7.78
C ALA A 226 -2.89 4.31 6.58
N TYR A 227 -4.08 4.89 6.70
CA TYR A 227 -4.71 5.70 5.64
C TYR A 227 -4.57 7.21 5.85
N ASP A 228 -4.00 7.65 6.98
CA ASP A 228 -3.96 9.08 7.39
C ASP A 228 -3.19 9.99 6.44
N TYR A 229 -2.33 9.42 5.62
CA TYR A 229 -1.53 10.18 4.66
C TYR A 229 -2.19 10.26 3.27
N ILE A 230 -3.25 9.50 2.99
CA ILE A 230 -3.86 9.43 1.66
C ILE A 230 -4.63 10.71 1.32
N TYR A 231 -5.35 11.26 2.30
CA TYR A 231 -6.13 12.48 2.12
C TYR A 231 -5.83 13.45 3.28
N PRO A 232 -4.62 14.00 3.34
CA PRO A 232 -4.24 14.84 4.46
C PRO A 232 -5.06 16.14 4.46
N GLU A 233 -5.62 16.48 5.61
CA GLU A 233 -6.45 17.66 5.80
C GLU A 233 -5.80 18.61 6.80
N TYR A 234 -5.79 19.90 6.47
CA TYR A 234 -5.17 20.94 7.29
C TYR A 234 -6.18 22.02 7.64
N ARG A 235 -6.12 22.51 8.87
CA ARG A 235 -6.72 23.78 9.27
C ARG A 235 -5.63 24.82 9.37
N ILE A 236 -5.80 25.89 8.60
CA ILE A 236 -4.88 27.03 8.58
C ILE A 236 -5.67 28.24 9.08
N GLU A 237 -5.24 28.83 10.18
CA GLU A 237 -5.93 29.98 10.78
C GLU A 237 -5.02 31.21 10.74
N ILE A 238 -5.48 32.26 10.07
CA ILE A 238 -4.83 33.57 9.99
C ILE A 238 -5.49 34.48 11.03
N LYS A 239 -4.71 34.90 12.02
CA LYS A 239 -5.11 35.89 13.03
C LYS A 239 -5.03 37.29 12.43
N LYS A 240 -5.91 38.19 12.89
CA LYS A 240 -5.93 39.60 12.47
C LYS A 240 -6.12 39.79 10.95
N SER A 241 -6.95 38.96 10.33
CA SER A 241 -7.34 39.14 8.92
C SER A 241 -8.20 40.40 8.76
N TYR A 242 -8.14 41.03 7.58
CA TYR A 242 -8.94 42.23 7.27
C TYR A 242 -10.46 41.95 7.30
N LYS A 243 -10.86 40.73 6.96
CA LYS A 243 -12.25 40.24 7.05
C LYS A 243 -12.28 38.86 7.67
N ALA A 244 -13.38 38.53 8.34
CA ALA A 244 -13.65 37.15 8.75
C ALA A 244 -14.05 36.32 7.52
N PHE A 245 -13.46 35.13 7.38
CA PHE A 245 -13.81 34.20 6.31
C PHE A 245 -13.48 32.76 6.70
N ALA A 246 -14.14 31.80 6.06
CA ALA A 246 -13.86 30.38 6.17
C ALA A 246 -14.03 29.73 4.80
N TYR A 247 -12.97 29.14 4.28
CA TYR A 247 -12.97 28.48 2.97
C TYR A 247 -12.42 27.06 3.11
N ARG A 248 -13.06 26.13 2.41
CA ARG A 248 -12.58 24.75 2.25
C ARG A 248 -12.32 24.50 0.77
N PHE A 249 -11.12 24.06 0.44
CA PHE A 249 -10.72 23.73 -0.94
C PHE A 249 -9.54 22.77 -0.94
N SER A 250 -9.32 22.10 -2.07
CA SER A 250 -8.16 21.23 -2.27
C SER A 250 -7.04 21.93 -3.02
N LEU A 251 -5.81 21.57 -2.64
CA LEU A 251 -4.58 22.07 -3.23
C LEU A 251 -3.76 20.89 -3.74
N VAL A 252 -3.21 21.02 -4.94
CA VAL A 252 -2.07 20.19 -5.37
C VAL A 252 -0.79 20.94 -5.02
N VAL A 253 0.04 20.34 -4.18
CA VAL A 253 1.33 20.89 -3.78
C VAL A 253 2.42 20.18 -4.56
N ALA A 254 3.10 20.90 -5.43
CA ALA A 254 4.15 20.37 -6.29
C ALA A 254 5.45 20.10 -5.53
N ALA A 255 6.36 19.33 -6.15
CA ALA A 255 7.68 19.02 -5.59
C ALA A 255 8.55 20.24 -5.24
N ASN A 256 8.26 21.41 -5.83
CA ASN A 256 8.94 22.68 -5.52
C ASN A 256 8.21 23.53 -4.47
N GLY A 257 7.14 23.02 -3.86
CA GLY A 257 6.31 23.74 -2.89
C GLY A 257 5.30 24.72 -3.50
N LYS A 258 5.19 24.82 -4.83
CA LYS A 258 4.13 25.61 -5.47
C LYS A 258 2.77 24.93 -5.30
N MET A 259 1.75 25.73 -4.99
CA MET A 259 0.40 25.24 -4.69
C MET A 259 -0.56 25.63 -5.80
N TYR A 260 -1.40 24.70 -6.22
CA TYR A 260 -2.39 24.87 -7.27
C TYR A 260 -3.77 24.50 -6.72
N VAL A 261 -4.74 25.43 -6.80
CA VAL A 261 -6.11 25.15 -6.40
C VAL A 261 -6.76 24.16 -7.37
N ASN A 262 -7.20 23.02 -6.85
CA ASN A 262 -7.83 21.98 -7.64
C ASN A 262 -9.37 22.02 -7.51
N ARG A 263 -9.91 21.59 -6.37
CA ARG A 263 -11.35 21.53 -6.12
C ARG A 263 -11.79 22.60 -5.14
N VAL A 264 -12.97 23.14 -5.37
CA VAL A 264 -13.66 24.04 -4.46
C VAL A 264 -15.03 23.44 -4.19
N ASP A 265 -15.37 23.30 -2.92
CA ASP A 265 -16.63 22.69 -2.51
C ASP A 265 -17.71 23.78 -2.31
N GLY A 266 -18.98 23.44 -2.57
CA GLY A 266 -20.12 24.30 -2.25
C GLY A 266 -20.32 25.52 -3.17
N VAL A 267 -19.91 25.43 -4.44
CA VAL A 267 -20.02 26.52 -5.42
C VAL A 267 -20.68 26.02 -6.70
N MET A 268 -21.59 26.82 -7.27
CA MET A 268 -22.27 26.52 -8.54
C MET A 268 -21.28 26.51 -9.70
N GLU A 269 -21.53 25.69 -10.72
CA GLU A 269 -20.59 25.47 -11.83
C GLU A 269 -20.20 26.76 -12.56
N GLU A 270 -21.15 27.67 -12.74
CA GLU A 270 -20.96 29.01 -13.33
C GLU A 270 -19.96 29.90 -12.55
N ASP A 271 -19.90 29.76 -11.23
CA ASP A 271 -19.02 30.54 -10.35
C ASP A 271 -17.67 29.86 -10.10
N MET A 272 -17.51 28.59 -10.49
CA MET A 272 -16.31 27.80 -10.18
C MET A 272 -15.03 28.44 -10.69
N ALA A 273 -15.03 28.98 -11.91
CA ALA A 273 -13.84 29.59 -12.50
C ALA A 273 -13.40 30.85 -11.73
N ALA A 274 -14.36 31.72 -11.39
CA ALA A 274 -14.11 32.91 -10.60
C ALA A 274 -13.62 32.55 -9.19
N ARG A 275 -14.25 31.54 -8.57
CA ARG A 275 -13.88 31.08 -7.23
C ARG A 275 -12.48 30.46 -7.17
N LYS A 276 -12.13 29.61 -8.14
CA LYS A 276 -10.77 29.05 -8.23
C LYS A 276 -9.72 30.14 -8.35
N ARG A 277 -9.95 31.18 -9.16
CA ARG A 277 -9.03 32.33 -9.29
C ARG A 277 -8.86 33.07 -7.97
N LEU A 278 -9.96 33.34 -7.25
CA LEU A 278 -9.91 33.97 -5.93
C LEU A 278 -9.06 33.14 -4.96
N TYR A 279 -9.32 31.84 -4.86
CA TYR A 279 -8.58 30.97 -3.94
C TYR A 279 -7.13 30.78 -4.34
N GLN A 280 -6.83 30.77 -5.64
CA GLN A 280 -5.46 30.77 -6.13
C GLN A 280 -4.73 32.04 -5.71
N GLY A 281 -5.37 33.21 -5.85
CA GLY A 281 -4.83 34.48 -5.37
C GLY A 281 -4.57 34.48 -3.86
N ILE A 282 -5.50 33.93 -3.06
CA ILE A 282 -5.30 33.78 -1.61
C ILE A 282 -4.11 32.86 -1.31
N THR A 283 -3.99 31.75 -2.03
CA THR A 283 -2.90 30.77 -1.87
C THR A 283 -1.54 31.38 -2.20
N ASP A 284 -1.45 32.09 -3.33
CA ASP A 284 -0.21 32.68 -3.83
C ASP A 284 0.26 33.88 -2.99
N VAL A 285 -0.66 34.62 -2.38
CA VAL A 285 -0.35 35.81 -1.57
C VAL A 285 -0.22 35.47 -0.09
N TYR A 286 -1.20 34.79 0.51
CA TYR A 286 -1.17 34.51 1.94
C TYR A 286 -0.37 33.25 2.25
N LEU A 287 -0.80 32.09 1.75
CA LEU A 287 -0.19 30.82 2.17
C LEU A 287 1.29 30.76 1.84
N LYS A 288 1.68 31.16 0.62
CA LYS A 288 3.08 31.21 0.18
C LYS A 288 3.96 32.14 1.05
N ASN A 289 3.44 33.31 1.43
CA ASN A 289 4.23 34.28 2.18
C ASN A 289 4.27 33.95 3.67
N LEU A 290 3.16 33.49 4.24
CA LEU A 290 3.02 33.25 5.69
C LEU A 290 3.52 31.87 6.14
N LEU A 291 3.68 30.91 5.21
CA LEU A 291 4.10 29.54 5.51
C LEU A 291 5.41 29.20 4.81
N LYS A 292 6.22 28.37 5.46
CA LYS A 292 7.26 27.56 4.81
C LYS A 292 6.64 26.22 4.43
N ILE A 293 6.78 25.85 3.15
CA ILE A 293 6.13 24.69 2.56
C ILE A 293 7.20 23.64 2.30
N THR A 294 7.09 22.50 2.97
CA THR A 294 7.88 21.31 2.65
C THR A 294 6.99 20.40 1.81
N PRO A 295 7.37 20.09 0.56
CA PRO A 295 6.57 19.23 -0.33
C PRO A 295 6.42 17.83 0.25
N GLY A 296 5.35 17.14 -0.14
CA GLY A 296 5.17 15.74 0.21
C GLY A 296 6.22 14.86 -0.47
N THR A 297 6.64 13.80 0.22
CA THR A 297 7.58 12.82 -0.31
C THR A 297 7.05 11.40 -0.17
N THR A 298 7.57 10.52 -1.03
CA THR A 298 7.44 9.07 -0.87
C THR A 298 8.79 8.45 -1.11
N LEU A 299 9.31 7.68 -0.15
CA LEU A 299 10.69 7.14 -0.19
C LEU A 299 11.75 8.25 -0.37
N GLY A 300 11.50 9.43 0.19
CA GLY A 300 12.37 10.61 0.05
C GLY A 300 12.36 11.28 -1.33
N ILE A 301 11.45 10.88 -2.24
CA ILE A 301 11.30 11.49 -3.56
C ILE A 301 10.16 12.52 -3.50
N PRO A 302 10.41 13.82 -3.74
CA PRO A 302 9.36 14.82 -3.77
C PRO A 302 8.54 14.74 -5.06
N HIS A 303 7.22 14.89 -4.93
CA HIS A 303 6.26 14.82 -6.04
C HIS A 303 5.02 15.67 -5.75
N SER A 304 4.17 15.85 -6.76
CA SER A 304 2.89 16.53 -6.55
C SER A 304 1.93 15.63 -5.76
N SER A 305 1.31 16.20 -4.72
CA SER A 305 0.31 15.51 -3.89
C SER A 305 -0.87 16.44 -3.60
N GLU A 306 -2.07 15.87 -3.53
CA GLU A 306 -3.29 16.62 -3.22
C GLU A 306 -3.55 16.62 -1.70
N ILE A 307 -3.96 17.78 -1.19
CA ILE A 307 -4.33 17.99 0.21
C ILE A 307 -5.65 18.75 0.29
N THR A 308 -6.33 18.69 1.43
CA THR A 308 -7.48 19.55 1.73
C THR A 308 -7.09 20.61 2.75
N VAL A 309 -7.51 21.86 2.51
CA VAL A 309 -7.26 22.99 3.40
C VAL A 309 -8.58 23.64 3.82
N ASN A 310 -8.75 23.78 5.13
CA ASN A 310 -9.74 24.65 5.76
C ASN A 310 -9.01 25.94 6.19
N LEU A 311 -9.15 26.98 5.39
CA LEU A 311 -8.54 28.28 5.63
C LEU A 311 -9.53 29.20 6.36
N VAL A 312 -9.14 29.67 7.54
CA VAL A 312 -9.95 30.55 8.39
C VAL A 312 -9.22 31.87 8.63
N GLY A 313 -9.89 32.99 8.36
CA GLY A 313 -9.44 34.32 8.76
C GLY A 313 -10.27 34.83 9.93
N ARG A 314 -9.61 35.28 11.01
CA ARG A 314 -10.27 35.96 12.13
C ARG A 314 -9.89 37.43 12.17
N LEU A 315 -10.88 38.31 12.33
CA LEU A 315 -10.68 39.73 12.59
C LEU A 315 -9.78 39.96 13.80
N ALA A 316 -9.04 41.06 13.79
CA ALA A 316 -8.33 41.50 14.99
C ALA A 316 -9.37 41.80 16.09
N LYS A 317 -9.28 41.06 17.20
CA LYS A 317 -9.88 41.47 18.46
C LYS A 317 -8.93 42.43 19.16
#